data_AF-R2NT58-F1
#
_entry.id   AF-R2NT58-F1
#
_cell.length_a   1.000
_cell.length_b   1.000
_cell.length_c   1.000
_cell.angle_alpha   90.00
_cell.angle_beta   90.00
_cell.angle_gamma   90.00
#
_symmetry.space_group_name_H-M   'P 1'
#
loop_
_entity.id
_entity.type
_entity.pdbx_description
1 polymer ?
#
loop_
_entity_poly.entity_id
_entity_poly.type
_entity_poly.pdbx_seq_one_letter_code
_entity_poly.pdbx_strand_id
1 'polypeptide(L)'
;MVTYQNLQTDLLQALDLHVDILKEVNDIKTEEIPAFLFMMRSLGFMLDRAALVLASGDDEEMYYMMFQYYSLLKELKLNLAMNYPYAKLQEEPLMNTVDKFPNTYENEMKLWWEEKTGLIVESTKQTLELEEH
;
A
#
# COMPACT_ATOMS: atom_id res chain seq x y z
N MET A 1 6.35 -20.75 -3.57
CA MET A 1 7.36 -19.76 -3.14
C MET A 1 7.23 -18.59 -4.09
N VAL A 2 6.99 -17.39 -3.57
CA VAL A 2 6.93 -16.17 -4.37
C VAL A 2 8.31 -15.87 -4.94
N THR A 3 8.37 -15.35 -6.17
CA THR A 3 9.62 -15.04 -6.86
C THR A 3 9.80 -13.53 -7.02
N TYR A 4 11.04 -13.10 -7.30
CA TYR A 4 11.32 -11.72 -7.69
C TYR A 4 10.39 -11.21 -8.78
N GLN A 5 10.17 -12.01 -9.84
CA GLN A 5 9.33 -11.61 -10.98
C GLN A 5 7.87 -11.38 -10.57
N ASN A 6 7.36 -12.17 -9.61
CA ASN A 6 6.01 -11.98 -9.08
C ASN A 6 5.89 -10.62 -8.36
N LEU A 7 6.83 -10.35 -7.46
CA LEU A 7 6.88 -9.13 -6.67
C LEU A 7 7.16 -7.88 -7.51
N GLN A 8 8.04 -8.01 -8.51
CA GLN A 8 8.32 -6.97 -9.49
C GLN A 8 7.04 -6.54 -10.21
N THR A 9 6.14 -7.47 -10.52
CA THR A 9 4.88 -7.17 -11.20
C THR A 9 3.99 -6.28 -10.33
N ASP A 10 3.78 -6.65 -9.06
CA ASP A 10 3.01 -5.85 -8.10
C ASP A 10 3.66 -4.46 -7.88
N LEU A 11 4.99 -4.40 -7.75
CA LEU A 11 5.68 -3.12 -7.54
C LEU A 11 5.56 -2.19 -8.75
N LEU A 12 5.68 -2.73 -9.98
CA LEU A 12 5.50 -1.96 -11.21
C LEU A 12 4.06 -1.47 -11.34
N GLN A 13 3.07 -2.32 -11.03
CA GLN A 13 1.66 -1.92 -11.04
C GLN A 13 1.37 -0.84 -9.99
N ALA A 14 1.95 -0.93 -8.79
CA ALA A 14 1.80 0.10 -7.76
C ALA A 14 2.39 1.45 -8.20
N LEU A 15 3.55 1.43 -8.87
CA LEU A 15 4.14 2.64 -9.45
C LEU A 15 3.28 3.24 -10.56
N ASP A 16 2.74 2.41 -11.45
CA ASP A 16 1.87 2.84 -12.54
C ASP A 16 0.60 3.50 -12.00
N LEU A 17 -0.07 2.85 -11.04
CA LEU A 17 -1.25 3.41 -10.36
C LEU A 17 -0.94 4.73 -9.65
N HIS A 18 0.22 4.84 -8.99
CA HIS A 18 0.62 6.09 -8.36
C HIS A 18 0.78 7.24 -9.38
N VAL A 19 1.37 6.94 -10.54
CA VAL A 19 1.51 7.88 -11.65
C VAL A 19 0.16 8.22 -12.28
N ASP A 20 -0.75 7.26 -12.41
CA ASP A 20 -2.08 7.49 -12.94
C ASP A 20 -2.92 8.42 -12.05
N ILE A 21 -2.83 8.27 -10.72
CA ILE A 21 -3.47 9.23 -9.80
C ILE A 21 -2.95 10.66 -10.06
N LEU A 22 -1.65 10.83 -10.29
CA LEU A 22 -1.08 12.15 -10.58
C LEU A 22 -1.51 12.72 -11.94
N LYS A 23 -1.77 11.85 -12.92
CA LYS A 23 -2.18 12.24 -14.28
C LYS A 23 -3.66 12.53 -14.41
N GLU A 24 -4.50 11.75 -13.73
CA GLU A 24 -5.95 11.71 -13.97
C GLU A 24 -6.74 12.60 -13.01
N VAL A 25 -6.14 13.04 -11.90
CA VAL A 25 -6.79 13.93 -10.94
C VAL A 25 -6.85 15.36 -11.49
N ASN A 26 -8.06 15.75 -11.91
CA ASN A 26 -8.31 17.08 -12.50
C ASN A 26 -8.55 18.17 -11.46
N ASP A 27 -9.28 17.85 -10.39
CA ASP A 27 -9.61 18.78 -9.31
C ASP A 27 -9.82 18.01 -8.00
N ILE A 28 -9.59 18.69 -6.88
CA ILE A 28 -9.76 18.17 -5.53
C ILE A 28 -10.55 19.22 -4.75
N LYS A 29 -11.76 18.86 -4.31
CA LYS A 29 -12.57 19.74 -3.47
C LYS A 29 -11.81 20.06 -2.18
N THR A 30 -11.94 21.29 -1.68
CA THR A 30 -11.19 21.78 -0.52
C THR A 30 -11.32 20.86 0.70
N GLU A 31 -12.50 20.32 0.94
CA GLU A 31 -12.80 19.39 2.03
C GLU A 31 -12.07 18.03 1.90
N GLU A 32 -11.70 17.64 0.68
CA GLU A 32 -11.03 16.36 0.37
C GLU A 32 -9.50 16.46 0.40
N ILE A 33 -8.95 17.69 0.34
CA ILE A 33 -7.51 17.95 0.30
C ILE A 33 -6.74 17.24 1.42
N PRO A 34 -7.17 17.27 2.70
CA PRO A 34 -6.41 16.61 3.77
C PRO A 34 -6.25 15.10 3.57
N ALA A 35 -7.33 14.42 3.17
CA ALA A 35 -7.33 12.99 2.92
C ALA A 35 -6.46 12.63 1.72
N PHE A 36 -6.59 13.40 0.64
CA PHE A 36 -5.78 13.22 -0.56
C PHE A 36 -4.28 13.44 -0.29
N LEU A 37 -3.91 14.50 0.43
CA LEU A 37 -2.51 14.77 0.79
C LEU A 37 -1.94 13.67 1.69
N PHE A 38 -2.73 13.16 2.64
CA PHE A 38 -2.32 12.03 3.47
C PHE A 38 -2.03 10.80 2.60
N MET A 39 -2.97 10.41 1.73
CA MET A 39 -2.79 9.30 0.80
C MET A 39 -1.55 9.47 -0.07
N MET A 40 -1.38 10.62 -0.73
CA MET A 40 -0.27 10.86 -1.64
C MET A 40 1.09 10.85 -0.93
N ARG A 41 1.18 11.37 0.30
CA ARG A 41 2.40 11.31 1.10
C ARG A 41 2.73 9.87 1.51
N SER A 42 1.73 9.10 1.92
CA SER A 42 1.93 7.69 2.25
C SER A 42 2.38 6.88 1.04
N LEU A 43 1.79 7.09 -0.13
CA LEU A 43 2.22 6.46 -1.38
C LEU A 43 3.65 6.85 -1.75
N GLY A 44 4.00 8.13 -1.66
CA GLY A 44 5.36 8.61 -1.91
C GLY A 44 6.39 7.95 -0.98
N PHE A 45 6.07 7.83 0.32
CA PHE A 45 6.93 7.15 1.28
C PHE A 45 7.07 5.66 1.00
N MET A 46 5.96 4.98 0.70
CA MET A 46 5.94 3.55 0.36
C MET A 46 6.77 3.22 -0.88
N LEU A 47 6.79 4.11 -1.87
CA LEU A 47 7.38 3.86 -3.19
C LEU A 47 8.73 4.54 -3.41
N ASP A 48 9.25 5.29 -2.42
CA ASP A 48 10.47 6.11 -2.53
C ASP A 48 11.68 5.35 -3.12
N ARG A 49 11.86 4.08 -2.75
CA ARG A 49 12.98 3.25 -3.20
C ARG A 49 12.64 2.27 -4.32
N ALA A 50 11.41 2.26 -4.81
CA ALA A 50 10.93 1.25 -5.76
C ALA A 50 11.79 1.18 -7.02
N ALA A 51 12.14 2.33 -7.61
CA ALA A 51 12.95 2.38 -8.82
C ALA A 51 14.36 1.80 -8.63
N LEU A 52 14.98 2.01 -7.46
CA LEU A 52 16.31 1.49 -7.16
C LEU A 52 16.28 -0.04 -6.97
N VAL A 53 15.27 -0.55 -6.26
CA VAL A 53 15.08 -1.99 -6.03
C VAL A 53 14.74 -2.75 -7.33
N LEU A 54 13.95 -2.13 -8.21
CA LEU A 54 13.68 -2.66 -9.55
C LEU A 54 14.94 -2.75 -10.41
N ALA A 55 15.87 -1.81 -10.22
CA ALA A 55 17.13 -1.78 -10.96
C ALA A 55 18.21 -2.70 -10.37
N SER A 56 18.15 -3.03 -9.07
CA SER A 56 19.19 -3.83 -8.42
C SER A 56 19.15 -5.30 -8.83
N GLY A 57 17.96 -5.85 -9.10
CA GLY A 57 17.80 -7.28 -9.37
C GLY A 57 18.10 -8.16 -8.15
N ASP A 58 18.14 -7.58 -6.95
CA ASP A 58 18.43 -8.28 -5.70
C ASP A 58 17.14 -8.79 -5.05
N ASP A 59 17.08 -10.10 -4.82
CA ASP A 59 15.93 -10.79 -4.23
C ASP A 59 15.63 -10.31 -2.81
N GLU A 60 16.65 -10.09 -1.98
CA GLU A 60 16.47 -9.70 -0.58
C GLU A 60 15.99 -8.25 -0.47
N GLU A 61 16.52 -7.34 -1.29
CA GLU A 61 16.01 -5.97 -1.39
C GLU A 61 14.56 -5.93 -1.88
N MET A 62 14.22 -6.74 -2.88
CA MET A 62 12.86 -6.86 -3.39
C MET A 62 11.90 -7.37 -2.31
N TYR A 63 12.29 -8.41 -1.58
CA TYR A 63 11.44 -9.00 -0.56
C TYR A 63 11.24 -8.04 0.61
N TYR A 64 12.31 -7.35 1.03
CA TYR A 64 12.22 -6.31 2.04
C TYR A 64 11.32 -5.15 1.62
N MET A 65 11.50 -4.65 0.39
CA MET A 65 10.68 -3.56 -0.16
C MET A 65 9.20 -3.95 -0.19
N MET A 66 8.88 -5.15 -0.68
CA MET A 66 7.49 -5.58 -0.80
C MET A 66 6.84 -5.87 0.56
N PHE A 67 7.58 -6.42 1.51
CA PHE A 67 7.10 -6.54 2.89
C PHE A 67 6.73 -5.17 3.48
N GLN A 68 7.59 -4.16 3.30
CA GLN A 68 7.31 -2.79 3.76
C GLN A 68 6.11 -2.18 3.04
N TYR A 69 6.07 -2.29 1.71
CA TYR A 69 4.97 -1.79 0.89
C TYR A 69 3.61 -2.37 1.33
N TYR A 70 3.48 -3.69 1.47
CA TYR A 70 2.21 -4.30 1.88
C TYR A 70 1.80 -3.89 3.30
N SER A 71 2.76 -3.82 4.22
CA SER A 71 2.50 -3.41 5.61
C SER A 71 1.97 -1.98 5.66
N LEU A 72 2.63 -1.06 4.95
CA LEU A 72 2.24 0.34 4.89
C LEU A 72 0.96 0.57 4.10
N LEU A 73 0.68 -0.23 3.06
CA LEU A 73 -0.57 -0.15 2.31
C LEU A 73 -1.76 -0.52 3.20
N LYS A 74 -1.60 -1.56 4.02
CA LYS A 74 -2.61 -1.95 5.01
C LYS A 74 -2.85 -0.85 6.04
N GLU A 75 -1.79 -0.24 6.55
CA GLU A 75 -1.89 0.92 7.45
C GLU A 75 -2.57 2.11 6.80
N LEU A 76 -2.26 2.42 5.53
CA LEU A 76 -2.92 3.47 4.77
C LEU A 76 -4.43 3.21 4.67
N LYS A 77 -4.82 1.99 4.27
CA LYS A 77 -6.23 1.56 4.18
C LYS A 77 -6.98 1.75 5.50
N LEU A 78 -6.38 1.31 6.62
CA LEU A 78 -6.96 1.48 7.96
C LEU A 78 -7.09 2.97 8.34
N ASN A 79 -6.04 3.76 8.12
CA ASN A 79 -6.07 5.19 8.45
C ASN A 79 -7.10 5.97 7.64
N LEU A 80 -7.26 5.64 6.35
CA LEU A 80 -8.31 6.24 5.51
C LEU A 80 -9.70 5.85 6.00
N ALA A 81 -9.93 4.58 6.31
CA ALA A 81 -11.22 4.11 6.82
C ALA A 81 -11.59 4.77 8.17
N MET A 82 -10.62 4.97 9.06
CA MET A 82 -10.88 5.54 10.40
C MET A 82 -10.99 7.07 10.39
N ASN A 83 -10.08 7.75 9.69
CA ASN A 83 -9.94 9.21 9.81
C ASN A 83 -10.58 9.97 8.64
N TYR A 84 -10.78 9.30 7.49
CA TYR A 84 -11.28 9.90 6.26
C TYR A 84 -12.39 9.04 5.59
N PRO A 85 -13.37 8.48 6.32
CA PRO A 85 -14.34 7.52 5.76
C PRO A 85 -15.24 8.12 4.66
N TYR A 86 -15.44 9.43 4.69
CA TYR A 86 -16.27 10.15 3.72
C TYR A 86 -15.49 10.66 2.52
N ALA A 87 -14.16 10.50 2.52
CA ALA A 87 -13.32 11.17 1.56
C ALA A 87 -13.53 10.63 0.15
N LYS A 88 -13.51 11.54 -0.82
CA LYS A 88 -13.72 11.26 -2.23
C LYS A 88 -12.65 11.86 -3.12
N LEU A 89 -12.39 11.20 -4.23
CA LEU A 89 -11.59 11.68 -5.33
C LEU A 89 -12.43 11.59 -6.61
N GLN A 90 -12.70 12.73 -7.23
CA GLN A 90 -13.54 12.81 -8.44
C GLN A 90 -14.89 12.08 -8.30
N GLU A 91 -15.59 12.33 -7.17
CA GLU A 91 -16.87 11.70 -6.78
C GLU A 91 -16.81 10.21 -6.38
N GLU A 92 -15.69 9.52 -6.59
CA GLU A 92 -15.49 8.15 -6.10
C GLU A 92 -14.93 8.15 -4.67
N PRO A 93 -15.32 7.20 -3.81
CA PRO A 93 -14.67 7.02 -2.51
C PRO A 93 -13.15 6.88 -2.66
N LEU A 94 -12.39 7.63 -1.87
CA LEU A 94 -10.93 7.60 -1.90
C LEU A 94 -10.39 6.19 -1.61
N MET A 95 -11.10 5.43 -0.77
CA MET A 95 -10.79 4.02 -0.48
C MET A 95 -10.77 3.15 -1.74
N ASN A 96 -11.69 3.37 -2.69
CA ASN A 96 -11.71 2.63 -3.96
C ASN A 96 -10.46 2.88 -4.80
N THR A 97 -9.82 4.05 -4.64
CA THR A 97 -8.54 4.34 -5.31
C THR A 97 -7.41 3.52 -4.68
N VAL A 98 -7.35 3.46 -3.36
CA VAL A 98 -6.31 2.71 -2.64
C VAL A 98 -6.51 1.19 -2.77
N ASP A 99 -7.74 0.72 -2.91
CA ASP A 99 -8.04 -0.71 -3.10
C ASP A 99 -7.57 -1.27 -4.44
N LYS A 100 -7.26 -0.42 -5.42
CA LYS A 100 -6.65 -0.84 -6.70
C LYS A 100 -5.18 -1.22 -6.54
N PHE A 101 -4.50 -0.77 -5.49
CA PHE A 101 -3.10 -1.10 -5.26
C PHE A 101 -2.92 -2.57 -4.93
N PRO A 102 -1.96 -3.25 -5.56
CA PRO A 102 -1.79 -4.70 -5.42
C PRO A 102 -1.36 -5.08 -4.01
N ASN A 103 -1.93 -6.16 -3.49
CA ASN A 103 -1.57 -6.79 -2.23
C ASN A 103 -1.47 -8.32 -2.36
N THR A 104 -1.15 -8.80 -3.57
CA THR A 104 -1.33 -10.20 -3.97
C THR A 104 -0.50 -11.17 -3.12
N TYR A 105 0.70 -10.75 -2.70
CA TYR A 105 1.64 -11.59 -1.95
C TYR A 105 1.88 -11.10 -0.52
N GLU A 106 0.92 -10.39 0.09
CA GLU A 106 1.02 -9.86 1.45
C GLU A 106 1.38 -10.97 2.46
N ASN A 107 0.67 -12.10 2.39
CA ASN A 107 0.86 -13.21 3.33
C ASN A 107 2.23 -13.88 3.17
N GLU A 108 2.69 -14.06 1.95
CA GLU A 108 3.98 -14.65 1.63
C GLU A 108 5.14 -13.76 2.11
N MET A 109 5.03 -12.44 1.92
CA MET A 109 6.05 -11.49 2.41
C MET A 109 6.06 -11.39 3.92
N LYS A 110 4.89 -11.49 4.56
CA LYS A 110 4.81 -11.60 6.01
C LYS A 110 5.54 -12.86 6.50
N LEU A 111 5.22 -14.03 5.95
CA LEU A 111 5.89 -15.28 6.34
C LEU A 111 7.40 -15.22 6.12
N TRP A 112 7.84 -14.69 4.98
CA TRP A 112 9.27 -14.50 4.71
C TRP A 112 9.94 -13.63 5.79
N TRP A 113 9.31 -12.53 6.20
CA TRP A 113 9.85 -11.66 7.24
C TRP A 113 9.92 -12.35 8.61
N GLU A 114 8.88 -13.11 8.98
CA GLU A 114 8.84 -13.89 10.22
C GLU A 114 9.94 -14.97 10.22
N GLU A 115 10.14 -15.67 9.11
CA GLU A 115 11.22 -16.66 8.95
C GLU A 115 12.61 -16.02 9.01
N LYS A 116 12.78 -14.83 8.40
CA LYS A 116 14.07 -14.11 8.37
C LYS A 116 14.46 -13.54 9.72
N THR A 117 13.50 -13.03 10.50
CA THR A 117 13.77 -12.28 11.74
C THR A 117 13.45 -13.03 13.02
N GLY A 118 12.62 -14.08 12.95
CA GLY A 118 12.06 -14.76 14.12
C GLY A 118 10.99 -13.95 14.86
N LEU A 119 10.59 -12.78 14.33
CA LEU A 119 9.55 -11.93 14.92
C LEU A 119 8.21 -12.25 14.29
N ILE A 120 7.19 -12.50 15.10
CA ILE A 120 5.81 -12.68 14.61
C ILE A 120 5.23 -11.31 14.29
N VAL A 121 4.76 -11.13 13.07
CA VAL A 121 4.05 -9.92 12.66
C VAL A 121 2.60 -10.08 13.12
N GLU A 122 2.26 -9.49 14.26
CA GLU A 122 0.86 -9.43 14.70
C GLU A 122 0.07 -8.65 13.64
N SER A 123 -0.91 -9.30 13.02
CA SER A 123 -1.97 -8.58 12.30
C SER A 123 -2.74 -7.81 13.37
N THR A 124 -2.45 -6.52 13.48
CA THR A 124 -3.04 -5.51 14.35
C THR A 124 -4.29 -5.97 15.13
N LYS A 125 -4.22 -5.84 16.46
CA LYS A 125 -5.29 -6.04 17.47
C LYS A 125 -6.61 -5.29 17.19
N GLN A 126 -6.74 -4.54 16.10
CA GLN A 126 -8.00 -3.92 15.65
C GLN A 126 -8.93 -4.88 14.89
N THR A 127 -8.53 -6.13 14.66
CA THR A 127 -9.43 -7.17 14.12
C THR A 127 -10.45 -7.69 15.18
N LEU A 128 -10.41 -7.15 16.41
CA LEU A 128 -11.22 -7.63 17.56
C LEU A 128 -12.52 -6.86 17.84
N GLU A 129 -12.90 -5.83 17.08
CA GLU A 129 -14.12 -5.03 17.38
C GLU A 129 -15.03 -4.73 16.17
N LEU A 130 -15.09 -5.63 15.19
CA LEU A 130 -16.20 -5.66 14.23
C LEU A 130 -16.87 -7.02 14.27
N GLU A 131 -17.33 -7.43 15.46
CA GLU A 131 -18.48 -8.34 15.51
C GLU A 131 -19.73 -7.50 15.23
N GLU A 132 -20.36 -7.80 14.10
CA GLU A 132 -21.66 -7.27 13.69
C GLU A 132 -22.71 -7.55 14.78
N HIS A 133 -23.46 -6.52 15.17
CA HIS A 133 -24.75 -6.65 15.85
C HIS A 133 -25.89 -6.51 14.85
#